data_AF-A0AAW8DY51-F1
#
_entry.id   AF-A0AAW8DY51-F1
#
_cell.length_a   1.000
_cell.length_b   1.000
_cell.length_c   1.000
_cell.angle_alpha   90.00
_cell.angle_beta   90.00
_cell.angle_gamma   90.00
#
_symmetry.space_group_name_H-M   'P 1'
#
loop_
_entity.id
_entity.type
_entity.pdbx_description
1 polymer ?
#
loop_
_entity_poly.entity_id
_entity_poly.type
_entity_poly.pdbx_seq_one_letter_code
_entity_poly.pdbx_strand_id
1 'polypeptide(L)'
;MRAGPPDYEAVAGQPLTSCVRDRVSGLVWEGKPDSGKLAWMRTQAGPPGTGKLIDTYGPHNEPAPGSRANTDAYSYYGDGRPGDAMAYVAQVNAMRLCGFTDWRLPTVAELYGLIDLGELINERTGRWPAEQAAVDARWLPNTMPGHYLSSEPDDQTRIWCVSFKLGFVYSCNRRMERKPQPLFIRLVRGPEVPETGRWREVPDERGVPGGVVEDRHTGLAWRRCDEPQVWNGQRCTGTAGRYRYVQALQHASTQPGWRLPTIKEVNSLAERWFEKLDIPAADFPASGTQPLREGYRSSTVCTAGPATREARAWIGGWVLGGGGDVSCEAQPMPLGVRLVRE
;
A
#
# COMPACT_ATOMS: atom_id res chain seq x y z
N MET A 1 8.90 6.87 -1.85
CA MET A 1 9.07 5.58 -2.57
C MET A 1 9.53 5.88 -3.99
N ARG A 2 10.84 5.77 -4.27
CA ARG A 2 11.33 5.79 -5.65
C ARG A 2 10.94 4.48 -6.34
N ALA A 3 10.80 4.49 -7.66
CA ALA A 3 10.66 3.27 -8.43
C ALA A 3 11.95 2.43 -8.32
N GLY A 4 11.90 1.35 -7.57
CA GLY A 4 13.01 0.42 -7.35
C GLY A 4 12.64 -0.68 -6.36
N PRO A 5 13.33 -1.83 -6.39
CA PRO A 5 13.18 -2.84 -5.34
C PRO A 5 13.58 -2.21 -3.99
N PRO A 6 12.99 -2.67 -2.87
CA PRO A 6 13.43 -2.25 -1.55
C PRO A 6 14.94 -2.46 -1.39
N ASP A 7 15.65 -1.46 -0.88
CA ASP A 7 17.08 -1.56 -0.53
C ASP A 7 17.22 -1.41 0.97
N TYR A 8 17.83 -2.40 1.62
CA TYR A 8 17.85 -2.50 3.07
C TYR A 8 19.29 -2.56 3.59
N GLU A 9 19.44 -2.16 4.86
CA GLU A 9 20.66 -2.37 5.62
C GLU A 9 20.38 -2.72 7.08
N ALA A 10 21.33 -3.43 7.69
CA ALA A 10 21.27 -3.78 9.09
C ALA A 10 21.53 -2.53 9.94
N VAL A 11 20.77 -2.37 11.02
CA VAL A 11 21.09 -1.37 12.04
C VAL A 11 22.26 -1.90 12.87
N ALA A 12 23.32 -1.10 13.02
CA ALA A 12 24.56 -1.54 13.65
C ALA A 12 24.32 -2.13 15.06
N GLY A 13 24.84 -3.34 15.30
CA GLY A 13 24.70 -4.05 16.57
C GLY A 13 23.31 -4.61 16.86
N GLN A 14 22.37 -4.55 15.91
CA GLN A 14 21.00 -5.06 16.07
C GLN A 14 20.75 -6.23 15.11
N PRO A 15 20.13 -7.34 15.58
CA PRO A 15 19.71 -8.39 14.67
C PRO A 15 18.51 -7.93 13.83
N LEU A 16 18.33 -8.54 12.65
CA LEU A 16 17.20 -8.23 11.74
C LEU A 16 15.82 -8.53 12.38
N THR A 17 15.80 -9.37 13.43
CA THR A 17 14.61 -9.64 14.26
C THR A 17 14.30 -8.53 15.28
N SER A 18 15.12 -7.49 15.35
CA SER A 18 14.90 -6.30 16.17
C SER A 18 14.56 -5.08 15.31
N CYS A 19 15.38 -4.74 14.32
CA CYS A 19 15.06 -3.67 13.37
C CYS A 19 15.95 -3.71 12.12
N VAL A 20 15.44 -3.11 11.04
CA VAL A 20 16.06 -3.06 9.71
C VAL A 20 15.87 -1.66 9.15
N ARG A 21 16.87 -1.08 8.49
CA ARG A 21 16.76 0.23 7.84
C ARG A 21 16.47 0.04 6.36
N ASP A 22 15.49 0.77 5.84
CA ASP A 22 15.21 0.92 4.42
C ASP A 22 15.96 2.16 3.90
N ARG A 23 16.89 1.96 2.97
CA ARG A 23 17.71 3.02 2.36
C ARG A 23 16.93 3.87 1.36
N VAL A 24 15.86 3.34 0.78
CA VAL A 24 15.03 4.06 -0.20
C VAL A 24 14.17 5.11 0.50
N SER A 25 13.53 4.73 1.60
CA SER A 25 12.67 5.64 2.36
C SER A 25 13.41 6.39 3.49
N GLY A 26 14.56 5.87 3.93
CA GLY A 26 15.25 6.35 5.13
C GLY A 26 14.60 5.91 6.44
N LEU A 27 13.50 5.14 6.37
CA LEU A 27 12.77 4.63 7.52
C LEU A 27 13.50 3.45 8.16
N VAL A 28 13.23 3.23 9.44
CA VAL A 28 13.66 2.04 10.17
C VAL A 28 12.42 1.26 10.58
N TRP A 29 12.41 -0.01 10.23
CA TRP A 29 11.31 -0.93 10.44
C TRP A 29 11.59 -1.84 11.63
N GLU A 30 10.55 -2.12 12.40
CA GLU A 30 10.57 -3.12 13.45
C GLU A 30 10.86 -4.48 12.83
N GLY A 31 11.84 -5.21 13.36
CA GLY A 31 12.10 -6.61 13.07
C GLY A 31 11.23 -7.52 13.94
N LYS A 32 10.91 -8.73 13.45
CA LYS A 32 10.10 -9.70 14.21
C LYS A 32 10.92 -10.91 14.65
N PRO A 33 10.91 -11.27 15.95
CA PRO A 33 11.45 -12.54 16.40
C PRO A 33 10.62 -13.71 15.85
N ASP A 34 11.26 -14.88 15.72
CA ASP A 34 10.57 -16.14 15.45
C ASP A 34 10.07 -16.75 16.77
N SER A 35 9.28 -15.96 17.48
CA SER A 35 8.63 -16.38 18.72
C SER A 35 7.15 -16.29 18.45
N GLY A 36 6.44 -17.40 18.48
CA GLY A 36 5.03 -17.48 18.10
C GLY A 36 4.68 -18.92 17.72
N LYS A 37 3.39 -19.26 17.70
CA LYS A 37 2.93 -20.56 17.22
C LYS A 37 1.80 -20.34 16.24
N LEU A 38 2.11 -20.40 14.94
CA LEU A 38 1.04 -20.50 13.96
C LEU A 38 0.31 -21.82 14.10
N ALA A 39 -0.96 -21.74 14.47
CA ALA A 39 -1.92 -22.78 14.16
C ALA A 39 -2.90 -22.18 13.16
N TRP A 40 -2.84 -22.63 11.89
CA TRP A 40 -3.89 -22.31 10.91
C TRP A 40 -5.23 -22.83 11.44
N MET A 41 -6.07 -21.95 11.97
CA MET A 41 -7.44 -22.30 12.32
C MET A 41 -8.34 -22.04 11.13
N ARG A 42 -8.77 -23.12 10.48
CA ARG A 42 -9.91 -23.09 9.57
C ARG A 42 -11.18 -23.01 10.41
N THR A 43 -11.71 -21.82 10.58
CA THR A 43 -12.96 -21.61 11.31
C THR A 43 -14.12 -21.53 10.35
N GLN A 44 -15.20 -22.23 10.66
CA GLN A 44 -16.39 -22.21 9.83
C GLN A 44 -17.14 -20.89 10.00
N ALA A 45 -17.06 -20.02 9.00
CA ALA A 45 -17.90 -18.83 8.87
C ALA A 45 -19.24 -19.20 8.21
N GLY A 46 -20.31 -19.19 8.99
CA GLY A 46 -21.67 -19.49 8.56
C GLY A 46 -22.31 -20.63 9.35
N PRO A 47 -23.53 -21.05 8.99
CA PRO A 47 -24.26 -22.08 9.71
C PRO A 47 -23.49 -23.41 9.75
N PRO A 48 -23.68 -24.25 10.80
CA PRO A 48 -23.13 -25.60 10.85
C PRO A 48 -23.47 -26.38 9.57
N GLY A 49 -22.51 -27.10 9.01
CA GLY A 49 -22.66 -27.86 7.75
C GLY A 49 -22.67 -27.07 6.42
N THR A 50 -22.80 -25.73 6.41
CA THR A 50 -22.85 -24.93 5.16
C THR A 50 -21.92 -23.72 5.12
N GLY A 51 -21.24 -23.41 6.23
CA GLY A 51 -20.31 -22.29 6.33
C GLY A 51 -19.01 -22.50 5.55
N LYS A 52 -18.42 -21.40 5.06
CA LYS A 52 -17.08 -21.42 4.46
C LYS A 52 -16.02 -21.47 5.55
N LEU A 53 -14.98 -22.29 5.36
CA LEU A 53 -13.80 -22.23 6.20
C LEU A 53 -13.05 -20.92 5.92
N ILE A 54 -12.82 -20.12 6.95
CA ILE A 54 -12.02 -18.89 6.92
C ILE A 54 -10.83 -19.03 7.87
N ASP A 55 -9.70 -18.46 7.49
CA ASP A 55 -8.57 -18.28 8.39
C ASP A 55 -8.94 -17.19 9.41
N THR A 56 -8.83 -17.47 10.72
CA THR A 56 -9.29 -16.54 11.76
C THR A 56 -8.25 -16.25 12.86
N TYR A 57 -8.42 -15.12 13.55
CA TYR A 57 -7.92 -14.86 14.88
C TYR A 57 -8.47 -15.92 15.82
N GLY A 58 -7.57 -16.58 16.54
CA GLY A 58 -7.95 -17.39 17.67
C GLY A 58 -6.93 -17.22 18.79
N PRO A 59 -7.10 -17.93 19.91
CA PRO A 59 -6.38 -17.67 21.15
C PRO A 59 -4.85 -17.77 21.04
N HIS A 60 -4.32 -18.38 19.98
CA HIS A 60 -2.88 -18.46 19.72
C HIS A 60 -2.26 -17.19 19.14
N ASN A 61 -3.07 -16.29 18.58
CA ASN A 61 -2.63 -15.00 18.05
C ASN A 61 -2.93 -13.84 19.03
N GLU A 62 -3.56 -14.12 20.18
CA GLU A 62 -3.77 -13.14 21.24
C GLU A 62 -2.42 -12.73 21.84
N PRO A 63 -2.04 -11.44 21.79
CA PRO A 63 -0.74 -11.00 22.28
C PRO A 63 -0.66 -11.13 23.79
N ALA A 64 0.33 -11.87 24.26
CA ALA A 64 0.70 -11.88 25.67
C ALA A 64 1.37 -10.55 26.05
N PRO A 65 1.20 -10.04 27.28
CA PRO A 65 1.90 -8.83 27.74
C PRO A 65 3.41 -8.92 27.52
N GLY A 66 4.01 -7.91 26.89
CA GLY A 66 5.46 -7.90 26.60
C GLY A 66 5.87 -8.67 25.34
N SER A 67 4.95 -9.39 24.70
CA SER A 67 5.24 -10.14 23.48
C SER A 67 5.53 -9.20 22.30
N ARG A 68 6.43 -9.64 21.40
CA ARG A 68 6.64 -9.09 20.05
C ARG A 68 6.51 -10.18 18.99
N ALA A 69 5.76 -11.23 19.29
CA ALA A 69 5.68 -12.41 18.44
C ALA A 69 5.24 -12.05 17.02
N ASN A 70 5.81 -12.72 16.03
CA ASN A 70 5.41 -12.53 14.63
C ASN A 70 3.95 -12.91 14.38
N THR A 71 3.38 -13.77 15.22
CA THR A 71 2.01 -14.26 15.12
C THR A 71 0.99 -13.45 15.91
N ASP A 72 1.44 -12.47 16.71
CA ASP A 72 0.53 -11.64 17.49
C ASP A 72 -0.35 -10.78 16.59
N ALA A 73 -1.63 -10.74 16.90
CA ALA A 73 -2.62 -9.94 16.19
C ALA A 73 -3.31 -8.95 17.13
N TYR A 74 -3.55 -7.75 16.62
CA TYR A 74 -3.90 -6.60 17.42
C TYR A 74 -5.22 -5.99 16.94
N SER A 75 -6.02 -5.54 17.90
CA SER A 75 -7.16 -4.66 17.63
C SER A 75 -6.72 -3.19 17.60
N TYR A 76 -7.55 -2.31 17.07
CA TYR A 76 -7.39 -0.85 17.15
C TYR A 76 -8.65 -0.24 17.75
N TYR A 77 -8.72 -0.26 19.08
CA TYR A 77 -9.63 0.54 19.90
C TYR A 77 -9.10 1.96 20.10
N GLY A 78 -7.79 2.11 20.26
CA GLY A 78 -7.13 3.40 20.51
C GLY A 78 -7.13 3.83 21.97
N ASP A 79 -7.38 2.91 22.91
CA ASP A 79 -7.48 3.19 24.34
C ASP A 79 -6.41 2.49 25.19
N GLY A 80 -5.41 1.86 24.54
CA GLY A 80 -4.26 1.30 25.22
C GLY A 80 -4.53 0.04 26.05
N ARG A 81 -5.68 -0.62 25.87
CA ARG A 81 -5.97 -1.91 26.52
C ARG A 81 -5.02 -3.03 26.02
N PRO A 82 -4.80 -4.12 26.78
CA PRO A 82 -4.09 -5.29 26.28
C PRO A 82 -4.67 -5.80 24.95
N GLY A 83 -3.81 -6.10 23.97
CA GLY A 83 -4.22 -6.49 22.62
C GLY A 83 -4.65 -5.33 21.71
N ASP A 84 -4.51 -4.08 22.16
CA ASP A 84 -4.63 -2.89 21.31
C ASP A 84 -3.30 -2.51 20.66
N ALA A 85 -3.37 -2.03 19.42
CA ALA A 85 -2.22 -1.59 18.65
C ALA A 85 -1.46 -0.44 19.32
N MET A 86 -2.15 0.52 19.95
CA MET A 86 -1.48 1.63 20.63
C MET A 86 -0.84 1.19 21.94
N ALA A 87 -1.38 0.16 22.61
CA ALA A 87 -0.68 -0.49 23.72
C ALA A 87 0.63 -1.14 23.25
N TYR A 88 0.62 -1.78 22.08
CA TYR A 88 1.83 -2.36 21.49
C TYR A 88 2.88 -1.30 21.14
N VAL A 89 2.45 -0.17 20.55
CA VAL A 89 3.34 0.98 20.29
C VAL A 89 3.98 1.48 21.59
N ALA A 90 3.16 1.69 22.64
CA ALA A 90 3.66 2.13 23.94
C ALA A 90 4.66 1.13 24.54
N GLN A 91 4.39 -0.17 24.43
CA GLN A 91 5.29 -1.23 24.87
C GLN A 91 6.64 -1.20 24.14
N VAL A 92 6.64 -1.12 22.81
CA VAL A 92 7.86 -1.12 21.99
C VAL A 92 8.72 0.13 22.27
N ASN A 93 8.07 1.28 22.51
CA ASN A 93 8.76 2.50 22.91
C ASN A 93 9.32 2.42 24.33
N ALA A 94 8.58 1.84 25.27
CA ALA A 94 9.04 1.66 26.65
C ALA A 94 10.26 0.71 26.73
N MET A 95 10.29 -0.35 25.92
CA MET A 95 11.43 -1.27 25.85
C MET A 95 12.62 -0.74 25.05
N ARG A 96 12.48 0.44 24.43
CA ARG A 96 13.51 1.10 23.63
C ARG A 96 14.07 0.18 22.52
N LEU A 97 13.20 -0.44 21.72
CA LEU A 97 13.64 -1.39 20.69
C LEU A 97 14.67 -0.74 19.76
N CYS A 98 15.83 -1.39 19.60
CA CYS A 98 17.00 -0.85 18.90
C CYS A 98 17.53 0.50 19.43
N GLY A 99 17.24 0.83 20.69
CA GLY A 99 17.61 2.09 21.33
C GLY A 99 16.64 3.25 21.07
N PHE A 100 15.54 3.02 20.35
CA PHE A 100 14.62 4.07 19.89
C PHE A 100 13.30 4.08 20.67
N THR A 101 12.67 5.26 20.76
CA THR A 101 11.45 5.52 21.54
C THR A 101 10.37 6.27 20.75
N ASP A 102 10.53 6.36 19.44
CA ASP A 102 9.70 7.07 18.48
C ASP A 102 9.12 6.10 17.43
N TRP A 103 8.89 4.84 17.83
CA TRP A 103 8.16 3.86 17.03
C TRP A 103 6.70 4.25 16.92
N ARG A 104 6.13 4.09 15.73
CA ARG A 104 4.73 4.37 15.41
C ARG A 104 4.14 3.33 14.47
N LEU A 105 2.81 3.34 14.36
CA LEU A 105 2.15 2.62 13.29
C LEU A 105 2.53 3.24 11.92
N PRO A 106 2.75 2.40 10.91
CA PRO A 106 3.04 2.86 9.56
C PRO A 106 1.76 3.30 8.83
N THR A 107 1.88 4.21 7.87
CA THR A 107 0.84 4.47 6.88
C THR A 107 0.71 3.29 5.90
N VAL A 108 -0.39 3.24 5.14
CA VAL A 108 -0.57 2.33 4.00
C VAL A 108 0.55 2.51 3.00
N ALA A 109 0.92 3.74 2.67
CA ALA A 109 2.01 4.02 1.73
C ALA A 109 3.32 3.38 2.21
N GLU A 110 3.67 3.55 3.49
CA GLU A 110 4.88 2.95 4.06
C GLU A 110 4.85 1.42 4.06
N LEU A 111 3.76 0.80 4.54
CA LEU A 111 3.59 -0.66 4.50
C LEU A 111 3.65 -1.21 3.08
N TYR A 112 2.99 -0.54 2.14
CA TYR A 112 2.95 -0.96 0.75
C TYR A 112 4.32 -0.80 0.07
N GLY A 113 5.15 0.13 0.54
CA GLY A 113 6.54 0.29 0.12
C GLY A 113 7.38 -0.96 0.37
N LEU A 114 7.11 -1.70 1.43
CA LEU A 114 7.80 -2.95 1.78
C LEU A 114 7.51 -4.11 0.83
N ILE A 115 6.38 -4.05 0.11
CA ILE A 115 5.94 -5.17 -0.72
C ILE A 115 6.84 -5.32 -1.95
N ASP A 116 7.41 -6.49 -2.18
CA ASP A 116 7.96 -6.86 -3.47
C ASP A 116 6.86 -7.46 -4.35
N LEU A 117 6.38 -6.66 -5.32
CA LEU A 117 5.32 -7.09 -6.23
C LEU A 117 5.81 -8.10 -7.27
N GLY A 118 7.12 -8.22 -7.49
CA GLY A 118 7.70 -9.25 -8.37
C GLY A 118 7.55 -10.65 -7.76
N GLU A 119 7.72 -10.76 -6.44
CA GLU A 119 7.56 -12.01 -5.68
C GLU A 119 6.09 -12.50 -5.62
N LEU A 120 5.12 -11.62 -5.92
CA LEU A 120 3.70 -11.98 -5.92
C LEU A 120 3.28 -12.81 -7.13
N ILE A 121 4.07 -12.78 -8.21
CA ILE A 121 3.76 -13.46 -9.45
C ILE A 121 4.79 -14.57 -9.64
N ASN A 122 4.40 -15.82 -9.37
CA ASN A 122 5.17 -16.95 -9.86
C ASN A 122 4.96 -17.04 -11.38
N GLU A 123 5.92 -16.53 -12.16
CA GLU A 123 5.86 -16.46 -13.63
C GLU A 123 5.62 -17.83 -14.29
N ARG A 124 6.03 -18.94 -13.64
CA ARG A 124 5.86 -20.30 -14.17
C ARG A 124 4.46 -20.87 -13.94
N THR A 125 3.76 -20.44 -12.91
CA THR A 125 2.46 -21.01 -12.52
C THR A 125 1.30 -20.02 -12.60
N GLY A 126 1.58 -18.73 -12.77
CA GLY A 126 0.58 -17.65 -12.71
C GLY A 126 -0.15 -17.59 -11.37
N ARG A 127 0.42 -18.20 -10.31
CA ARG A 127 -0.21 -18.32 -9.00
C ARG A 127 0.59 -17.58 -7.94
N TRP A 128 -0.17 -17.01 -7.01
CA TRP A 128 0.31 -16.44 -5.77
C TRP A 128 0.97 -17.54 -4.92
N PRO A 129 2.21 -17.34 -4.42
CA PRO A 129 2.79 -18.26 -3.45
C PRO A 129 1.94 -18.18 -2.18
N ALA A 130 1.08 -19.17 -1.94
CA ALA A 130 0.05 -19.09 -0.90
C ALA A 130 0.59 -19.01 0.54
N GLU A 131 1.89 -19.22 0.73
CA GLU A 131 2.54 -19.43 2.03
C GLU A 131 3.63 -18.41 2.37
N GLN A 132 3.93 -17.44 1.48
CA GLN A 132 5.01 -16.48 1.70
C GLN A 132 4.50 -15.04 1.73
N ALA A 133 5.05 -14.25 2.66
CA ALA A 133 4.81 -12.82 2.67
C ALA A 133 5.56 -12.18 1.50
N ALA A 134 4.91 -11.23 0.84
CA ALA A 134 5.38 -10.46 -0.30
C ALA A 134 6.42 -9.40 0.10
N VAL A 135 7.37 -9.74 0.95
CA VAL A 135 8.44 -8.87 1.40
C VAL A 135 9.76 -9.60 1.23
N ASP A 136 10.87 -8.88 1.20
CA ASP A 136 12.19 -9.52 1.19
C ASP A 136 12.47 -10.16 2.55
N ALA A 137 12.18 -11.47 2.66
CA ALA A 137 12.33 -12.23 3.89
C ALA A 137 13.78 -12.34 4.38
N ARG A 138 14.78 -12.04 3.53
CA ARG A 138 16.19 -11.98 3.94
C ARG A 138 16.45 -10.79 4.86
N TRP A 139 15.69 -9.71 4.67
CA TRP A 139 15.79 -8.48 5.45
C TRP A 139 14.72 -8.37 6.52
N LEU A 140 13.49 -8.79 6.22
CA LEU A 140 12.37 -8.78 7.15
C LEU A 140 11.94 -10.23 7.46
N PRO A 141 12.77 -11.00 8.20
CA PRO A 141 12.44 -12.37 8.54
C PRO A 141 11.19 -12.43 9.42
N ASN A 142 10.58 -13.61 9.45
CA ASN A 142 9.40 -13.92 10.27
C ASN A 142 8.20 -13.01 9.96
N THR A 143 8.12 -12.51 8.73
CA THR A 143 6.94 -11.76 8.27
C THR A 143 5.82 -12.73 7.93
N MET A 144 4.63 -12.45 8.46
CA MET A 144 3.45 -13.26 8.25
C MET A 144 2.78 -12.93 6.91
N PRO A 145 2.35 -13.91 6.10
CA PRO A 145 1.50 -13.65 4.93
C PRO A 145 0.06 -13.32 5.35
N GLY A 146 -0.14 -12.13 5.92
CA GLY A 146 -1.40 -11.70 6.53
C GLY A 146 -1.75 -10.24 6.28
N HIS A 147 -2.74 -9.74 7.03
CA HIS A 147 -3.17 -8.34 6.97
C HIS A 147 -2.40 -7.52 7.99
N TYR A 148 -1.73 -6.46 7.54
CA TYR A 148 -0.98 -5.55 8.39
C TYR A 148 -1.76 -4.27 8.62
N LEU A 149 -1.90 -3.89 9.89
CA LEU A 149 -2.60 -2.67 10.31
C LEU A 149 -1.78 -1.42 9.97
N SER A 150 -2.44 -0.42 9.38
CA SER A 150 -1.88 0.92 9.18
C SER A 150 -2.34 1.91 10.26
N SER A 151 -1.83 3.14 10.22
CA SER A 151 -2.29 4.28 11.03
C SER A 151 -3.52 5.00 10.44
N GLU A 152 -4.00 4.61 9.26
CA GLU A 152 -5.02 5.36 8.52
C GLU A 152 -6.43 4.76 8.74
N PRO A 153 -7.36 5.48 9.41
CA PRO A 153 -8.74 5.03 9.54
C PRO A 153 -9.46 5.11 8.19
N ASP A 154 -10.38 4.16 7.95
CA ASP A 154 -11.28 4.21 6.79
C ASP A 154 -12.64 4.80 7.21
N ASP A 155 -13.24 4.25 8.27
CA ASP A 155 -14.42 4.80 8.92
C ASP A 155 -14.43 4.50 10.43
N GLN A 156 -15.56 4.76 11.12
CA GLN A 156 -15.66 4.60 12.59
C GLN A 156 -15.42 3.15 13.07
N THR A 157 -15.57 2.19 12.17
CA THR A 157 -15.53 0.74 12.41
C THR A 157 -14.40 0.04 11.65
N ARG A 158 -13.80 0.71 10.67
CA ARG A 158 -12.81 0.13 9.76
C ARG A 158 -11.52 0.94 9.69
N ILE A 159 -10.43 0.23 9.44
CA ILE A 159 -9.08 0.78 9.30
C ILE A 159 -8.43 0.22 8.04
N TRP A 160 -7.59 1.00 7.37
CA TRP A 160 -6.87 0.51 6.22
C TRP A 160 -5.80 -0.51 6.63
N CYS A 161 -5.71 -1.59 5.87
CA CYS A 161 -4.77 -2.67 6.10
C CYS A 161 -4.14 -3.12 4.78
N VAL A 162 -2.88 -3.55 4.86
CA VAL A 162 -2.11 -4.02 3.70
C VAL A 162 -1.94 -5.53 3.80
N SER A 163 -2.38 -6.27 2.78
CA SER A 163 -2.16 -7.71 2.71
C SER A 163 -0.75 -8.00 2.23
N PHE A 164 0.09 -8.55 3.10
CA PHE A 164 1.40 -9.06 2.70
C PHE A 164 1.31 -10.43 2.03
N LYS A 165 0.13 -11.06 1.98
CA LYS A 165 -0.09 -12.28 1.19
C LYS A 165 -0.43 -11.98 -0.27
N LEU A 166 -1.29 -10.99 -0.45
CA LEU A 166 -1.89 -10.69 -1.75
C LEU A 166 -1.45 -9.34 -2.32
N GLY A 167 -0.69 -8.52 -1.60
CA GLY A 167 -0.31 -7.19 -2.06
C GLY A 167 -1.48 -6.22 -2.22
N PHE A 168 -2.66 -6.52 -1.67
CA PHE A 168 -3.85 -5.67 -1.78
C PHE A 168 -3.93 -4.74 -0.57
N VAL A 169 -4.55 -3.58 -0.76
CA VAL A 169 -4.95 -2.68 0.32
C VAL A 169 -6.46 -2.81 0.51
N TYR A 170 -6.88 -3.14 1.73
CA TYR A 170 -8.29 -3.33 2.07
C TYR A 170 -8.70 -2.50 3.26
N SER A 171 -10.00 -2.39 3.43
CA SER A 171 -10.63 -1.91 4.65
C SER A 171 -10.90 -3.09 5.59
N CYS A 172 -10.20 -3.13 6.73
CA CYS A 172 -10.30 -4.16 7.76
C CYS A 172 -11.20 -3.71 8.91
N ASN A 173 -11.93 -4.65 9.55
CA ASN A 173 -12.65 -4.33 10.79
C ASN A 173 -11.65 -4.07 11.90
N ARG A 174 -11.60 -2.84 12.42
CA ARG A 174 -10.54 -2.41 13.35
C ARG A 174 -10.55 -3.15 14.69
N ARG A 175 -11.68 -3.75 15.07
CA ARG A 175 -11.86 -4.47 16.34
C ARG A 175 -11.75 -5.99 16.20
N MET A 176 -11.56 -6.49 14.98
CA MET A 176 -11.57 -7.92 14.64
C MET A 176 -12.87 -8.65 15.04
N GLU A 177 -13.99 -7.92 15.24
CA GLU A 177 -15.27 -8.50 15.71
C GLU A 177 -16.04 -9.23 14.59
N ARG A 178 -15.83 -8.83 13.33
CA ARG A 178 -16.51 -9.40 12.16
C ARG A 178 -15.47 -9.96 11.21
N LYS A 179 -15.60 -11.25 10.84
CA LYS A 179 -14.63 -11.98 10.01
C LYS A 179 -13.22 -11.83 10.62
N PRO A 180 -12.91 -12.50 11.74
CA PRO A 180 -11.76 -12.17 12.58
C PRO A 180 -10.48 -12.49 11.83
N GLN A 181 -10.01 -11.62 10.93
CA GLN A 181 -8.71 -11.80 10.29
C GLN A 181 -7.67 -11.16 11.20
N PRO A 182 -6.58 -11.88 11.55
CA PRO A 182 -5.55 -11.32 12.39
C PRO A 182 -4.96 -10.06 11.74
N LEU A 183 -4.94 -8.96 12.48
CA LEU A 183 -4.26 -7.73 12.08
C LEU A 183 -2.88 -7.73 12.71
N PHE A 184 -1.88 -8.09 11.91
CA PHE A 184 -0.48 -8.06 12.32
C PHE A 184 0.00 -6.61 12.36
N ILE A 185 0.99 -6.33 13.20
CA ILE A 185 1.63 -5.01 13.29
C ILE A 185 3.11 -5.16 12.96
N ARG A 186 3.64 -4.24 12.16
CA ARG A 186 5.07 -3.98 12.07
C ARG A 186 5.26 -2.47 12.22
N LEU A 187 5.89 -2.05 13.31
CA LEU A 187 6.11 -0.63 13.57
C LEU A 187 7.20 -0.06 12.67
N VAL A 188 7.15 1.26 12.50
CA VAL A 188 8.14 2.02 11.74
C VAL A 188 8.56 3.25 12.55
N ARG A 189 9.73 3.79 12.23
CA ARG A 189 10.18 5.09 12.71
C ARG A 189 10.95 5.83 11.62
N GLY A 190 11.08 7.14 11.80
CA GLY A 190 11.69 8.03 10.83
C GLY A 190 10.71 9.12 10.38
N PRO A 191 11.17 10.05 9.52
CA PRO A 191 10.38 11.18 9.10
C PRO A 191 9.11 10.72 8.39
N GLU A 192 7.96 11.24 8.83
CA GLU A 192 6.72 11.13 8.08
C GLU A 192 6.75 12.02 6.84
N VAL A 193 5.81 11.79 5.93
CA VAL A 193 5.58 12.67 4.78
C VAL A 193 5.31 14.08 5.31
N PRO A 194 6.03 15.12 4.86
CA PRO A 194 5.79 16.49 5.34
C PRO A 194 4.36 16.94 5.06
N GLU A 195 3.67 17.47 6.07
CA GLU A 195 2.32 18.04 5.92
C GLU A 195 2.30 19.25 4.98
N THR A 196 3.42 19.97 4.89
CA THR A 196 3.57 21.14 4.02
C THR A 196 4.89 21.09 3.24
N GLY A 197 4.91 21.72 2.07
CA GLY A 197 6.13 21.84 1.26
C GLY A 197 6.57 20.56 0.56
N ARG A 198 5.75 19.49 0.58
CA ARG A 198 5.95 18.28 -0.24
C ARG A 198 5.91 18.62 -1.74
N TRP A 199 4.92 19.41 -2.16
CA TRP A 199 4.66 19.69 -3.56
C TRP A 199 5.33 21.00 -4.01
N ARG A 200 5.88 20.99 -5.22
CA ARG A 200 6.39 22.19 -5.90
C ARG A 200 5.81 22.26 -7.31
N GLU A 201 5.10 23.34 -7.59
CA GLU A 201 4.66 23.65 -8.95
C GLU A 201 5.85 24.07 -9.83
N VAL A 202 5.95 23.49 -11.03
CA VAL A 202 6.94 23.85 -12.05
C VAL A 202 6.29 23.97 -13.44
N PRO A 203 6.92 24.67 -14.40
CA PRO A 203 6.38 24.75 -15.75
C PRO A 203 6.27 23.38 -16.44
N ASP A 204 5.28 23.23 -17.31
CA ASP A 204 5.24 22.08 -18.22
C ASP A 204 6.20 22.25 -19.40
N GLU A 205 6.19 21.29 -20.33
CA GLU A 205 7.05 21.29 -21.51
C GLU A 205 6.76 22.41 -22.51
N ARG A 206 5.60 23.07 -22.37
CA ARG A 206 5.22 24.25 -23.16
C ARG A 206 5.64 25.54 -22.45
N GLY A 207 6.23 25.45 -21.26
CA GLY A 207 6.60 26.58 -20.42
C GLY A 207 5.43 27.17 -19.63
N VAL A 208 4.27 26.51 -19.55
CA VAL A 208 3.11 27.01 -18.80
C VAL A 208 3.37 26.78 -17.30
N PRO A 209 3.47 27.84 -16.48
CA PRO A 209 3.72 27.70 -15.04
C PRO A 209 2.68 26.83 -14.34
N GLY A 210 3.16 25.99 -13.43
CA GLY A 210 2.32 25.07 -12.66
C GLY A 210 1.66 23.97 -13.50
N GLY A 211 2.15 23.65 -14.70
CA GLY A 211 1.63 22.51 -15.47
C GLY A 211 2.16 21.15 -14.99
N VAL A 212 3.22 21.15 -14.18
CA VAL A 212 3.82 19.97 -13.56
C VAL A 212 3.94 20.19 -12.05
N VAL A 213 3.77 19.11 -11.29
CA VAL A 213 3.90 19.10 -9.82
C VAL A 213 5.02 18.15 -9.44
N GLU A 214 6.06 18.67 -8.81
CA GLU A 214 7.16 17.87 -8.26
C GLU A 214 6.86 17.47 -6.82
N ASP A 215 7.01 16.18 -6.54
CA ASP A 215 6.93 15.58 -5.22
C ASP A 215 8.32 15.52 -4.59
N ARG A 216 8.63 16.45 -3.67
CA ARG A 216 9.93 16.48 -2.99
C ARG A 216 10.16 15.30 -2.06
N HIS A 217 9.12 14.59 -1.66
CA HIS A 217 9.25 13.40 -0.81
C HIS A 217 9.69 12.18 -1.62
N THR A 218 9.15 12.00 -2.83
CA THR A 218 9.51 10.86 -3.69
C THR A 218 10.60 11.19 -4.71
N GLY A 219 10.79 12.46 -5.03
CA GLY A 219 11.64 12.95 -6.10
C GLY A 219 10.99 12.86 -7.49
N LEU A 220 9.71 12.51 -7.59
CA LEU A 220 9.00 12.34 -8.86
C LEU A 220 8.35 13.64 -9.32
N ALA A 221 8.17 13.80 -10.63
CA ALA A 221 7.38 14.87 -11.21
C ALA A 221 6.13 14.32 -11.89
N TRP A 222 4.99 14.96 -11.66
CA TRP A 222 3.67 14.52 -12.08
C TRP A 222 3.03 15.54 -12.99
N ARG A 223 2.35 15.10 -14.06
CA ARG A 223 1.45 16.00 -14.79
C ARG A 223 0.35 16.47 -13.85
N ARG A 224 0.02 17.77 -13.91
CA ARG A 224 -1.01 18.38 -13.05
C ARG A 224 -2.44 17.99 -13.43
N CYS A 225 -2.68 17.67 -14.69
CA CYS A 225 -4.00 17.24 -15.18
C CYS A 225 -4.03 15.74 -15.47
N ASP A 226 -5.23 15.16 -15.41
CA ASP A 226 -5.46 13.81 -15.91
C ASP A 226 -5.38 13.80 -17.43
N GLU A 227 -4.90 12.71 -18.01
CA GLU A 227 -4.84 12.59 -19.47
C GLU A 227 -6.24 12.47 -20.09
N PRO A 228 -6.53 13.11 -21.24
CA PRO A 228 -5.69 14.00 -22.04
C PRO A 228 -5.98 15.50 -21.78
N GLN A 229 -6.39 15.89 -20.58
CA GLN A 229 -6.64 17.28 -20.25
C GLN A 229 -5.36 18.11 -20.28
N VAL A 230 -5.54 19.42 -20.48
CA VAL A 230 -4.43 20.36 -20.65
C VAL A 230 -4.51 21.46 -19.60
N TRP A 231 -3.41 21.69 -18.89
CA TRP A 231 -3.26 22.82 -17.98
C TRP A 231 -3.16 24.14 -18.77
N ASN A 232 -3.97 25.14 -18.43
CA ASN A 232 -3.95 26.44 -19.10
C ASN A 232 -3.32 27.58 -18.26
N GLY A 233 -2.67 27.24 -17.14
CA GLY A 233 -2.15 28.21 -16.17
C GLY A 233 -3.07 28.49 -14.99
N GLN A 234 -4.33 28.04 -15.04
CA GLN A 234 -5.32 28.25 -13.97
C GLN A 234 -6.14 26.99 -13.64
N ARG A 235 -6.49 26.20 -14.65
CA ARG A 235 -7.29 24.98 -14.50
C ARG A 235 -6.96 23.95 -15.57
N CYS A 236 -7.34 22.71 -15.32
CA CYS A 236 -7.37 21.68 -16.35
C CYS A 236 -8.54 21.95 -17.31
N THR A 237 -8.25 21.91 -18.60
CA THR A 237 -9.21 22.12 -19.69
C THR A 237 -9.35 20.86 -20.53
N GLY A 238 -10.54 20.67 -21.11
CA GLY A 238 -10.91 19.41 -21.78
C GLY A 238 -11.51 18.38 -20.82
N THR A 239 -11.80 17.19 -21.35
CA THR A 239 -12.42 16.09 -20.61
C THR A 239 -11.38 15.01 -20.34
N ALA A 240 -11.25 14.56 -19.09
CA ALA A 240 -10.38 13.45 -18.75
C ALA A 240 -10.83 12.16 -19.45
N GLY A 241 -9.86 11.45 -20.02
CA GLY A 241 -10.07 10.17 -20.67
C GLY A 241 -10.23 9.04 -19.67
N ARG A 242 -10.66 7.88 -20.18
CA ARG A 242 -10.71 6.63 -19.43
C ARG A 242 -10.02 5.56 -20.26
N TYR A 243 -8.98 4.96 -19.70
CA TYR A 243 -8.08 4.08 -20.43
C TYR A 243 -8.12 2.66 -19.86
N ARG A 244 -8.22 1.68 -20.76
CA ARG A 244 -7.87 0.28 -20.44
C ARG A 244 -6.36 0.15 -20.35
N TYR A 245 -5.86 -0.92 -19.74
CA TYR A 245 -4.42 -1.10 -19.48
C TYR A 245 -3.53 -0.89 -20.72
N VAL A 246 -3.80 -1.59 -21.82
CA VAL A 246 -3.02 -1.46 -23.07
C VAL A 246 -3.16 -0.06 -23.68
N GLN A 247 -4.36 0.54 -23.62
CA GLN A 247 -4.58 1.90 -24.12
C GLN A 247 -3.81 2.94 -23.31
N ALA A 248 -3.72 2.76 -21.99
CA ALA A 248 -2.96 3.64 -21.11
C ALA A 248 -1.47 3.58 -21.41
N LEU A 249 -0.92 2.37 -21.62
CA LEU A 249 0.47 2.18 -22.03
C LEU A 249 0.75 2.79 -23.40
N GLN A 250 -0.12 2.56 -24.38
CA GLN A 250 -0.01 3.15 -25.71
C GLN A 250 -0.06 4.68 -25.64
N HIS A 251 -1.03 5.25 -24.92
CA HIS A 251 -1.14 6.70 -24.71
C HIS A 251 0.14 7.26 -24.09
N ALA A 252 0.60 6.69 -22.97
CA ALA A 252 1.83 7.13 -22.31
C ALA A 252 3.06 7.06 -23.23
N SER A 253 3.18 6.01 -24.05
CA SER A 253 4.32 5.85 -24.98
C SER A 253 4.41 6.94 -26.05
N THR A 254 3.31 7.66 -26.31
CA THR A 254 3.28 8.81 -27.22
C THR A 254 3.64 10.15 -26.57
N GLN A 255 3.91 10.16 -25.26
CA GLN A 255 4.19 11.36 -24.47
C GLN A 255 5.69 11.41 -24.12
N PRO A 256 6.52 12.19 -24.84
CA PRO A 256 7.96 12.24 -24.61
C PRO A 256 8.30 12.59 -23.16
N GLY A 257 9.24 11.88 -22.55
CA GLY A 257 9.67 12.14 -21.16
C GLY A 257 8.65 11.76 -20.08
N TRP A 258 7.47 11.25 -20.45
CA TRP A 258 6.43 10.82 -19.51
C TRP A 258 6.19 9.32 -19.60
N ARG A 259 5.77 8.72 -18.47
CA ARG A 259 5.35 7.32 -18.42
C ARG A 259 4.13 7.11 -17.56
N LEU A 260 3.52 5.93 -17.73
CA LEU A 260 2.50 5.45 -16.81
C LEU A 260 3.17 5.08 -15.46
N PRO A 261 2.69 5.60 -14.33
CA PRO A 261 3.26 5.36 -13.01
C PRO A 261 3.05 3.92 -12.55
N THR A 262 3.97 3.40 -11.74
CA THR A 262 3.79 2.13 -11.02
C THR A 262 2.74 2.27 -9.92
N ILE A 263 2.22 1.15 -9.41
CA ILE A 263 1.20 1.20 -8.35
C ILE A 263 1.75 1.81 -7.05
N LYS A 264 3.03 1.60 -6.72
CA LYS A 264 3.66 2.23 -5.55
C LYS A 264 3.70 3.75 -5.68
N GLU A 265 3.97 4.27 -6.88
CA GLU A 265 4.01 5.70 -7.15
C GLU A 265 2.61 6.32 -7.07
N VAL A 266 1.61 5.73 -7.74
CA VAL A 266 0.21 6.24 -7.64
C VAL A 266 -0.31 6.14 -6.21
N ASN A 267 -0.05 5.04 -5.52
CA ASN A 267 -0.44 4.86 -4.12
C ASN A 267 0.20 5.90 -3.18
N SER A 268 1.37 6.43 -3.53
CA SER A 268 2.04 7.49 -2.77
C SER A 268 1.40 8.88 -2.94
N LEU A 269 0.59 9.09 -3.99
CA LEU A 269 -0.19 10.31 -4.16
C LEU A 269 -1.43 10.33 -3.25
N ALA A 270 -1.94 9.15 -2.89
CA ALA A 270 -3.19 9.01 -2.18
C ALA A 270 -3.06 9.43 -0.71
N GLU A 271 -3.82 10.43 -0.30
CA GLU A 271 -4.04 10.81 1.08
C GLU A 271 -5.32 10.12 1.56
N ARG A 272 -5.19 9.17 2.50
CA ARG A 272 -6.34 8.50 3.11
C ARG A 272 -6.68 9.19 4.41
N TRP A 273 -7.81 9.86 4.42
CA TRP A 273 -8.37 10.47 5.61
C TRP A 273 -9.80 9.99 5.81
N PHE A 274 -10.25 10.09 7.06
CA PHE A 274 -11.57 9.62 7.45
C PHE A 274 -12.65 10.23 6.54
N GLU A 275 -13.47 9.36 5.91
CA GLU A 275 -14.54 9.70 4.95
C GLU A 275 -14.12 10.28 3.58
N LYS A 276 -12.82 10.45 3.29
CA LYS A 276 -12.38 10.85 1.93
C LYS A 276 -10.95 10.39 1.60
N LEU A 277 -10.84 9.78 0.43
CA LEU A 277 -9.59 9.60 -0.29
C LEU A 277 -9.38 10.84 -1.15
N ASP A 278 -8.28 11.57 -0.95
CA ASP A 278 -7.91 12.69 -1.82
C ASP A 278 -6.50 12.61 -2.36
N ILE A 279 -6.23 13.41 -3.39
CA ILE A 279 -4.90 13.84 -3.80
C ILE A 279 -4.95 15.36 -3.65
N PRO A 280 -3.92 16.03 -3.10
CA PRO A 280 -4.00 17.44 -2.73
C PRO A 280 -4.51 18.31 -3.87
N ALA A 281 -5.79 18.73 -3.76
CA ALA A 281 -6.53 19.31 -4.87
C ALA A 281 -6.00 20.67 -5.33
N ALA A 282 -5.29 21.38 -4.45
CA ALA A 282 -4.57 22.61 -4.80
C ALA A 282 -3.50 22.31 -5.86
N ASP A 283 -2.71 21.26 -5.65
CA ASP A 283 -1.65 20.84 -6.54
C ASP A 283 -2.21 20.07 -7.75
N PHE A 284 -3.27 19.28 -7.56
CA PHE A 284 -3.85 18.40 -8.58
C PHE A 284 -5.34 18.70 -8.88
N PRO A 285 -5.69 19.88 -9.42
CA PRO A 285 -7.08 20.37 -9.48
C PRO A 285 -8.08 19.52 -10.28
N ALA A 286 -7.61 18.63 -11.16
CA ALA A 286 -8.48 17.64 -11.81
C ALA A 286 -9.06 16.61 -10.81
N SER A 287 -8.33 16.26 -9.74
CA SER A 287 -8.81 15.35 -8.68
C SER A 287 -9.97 15.95 -7.86
N GLY A 288 -10.06 17.28 -7.80
CA GLY A 288 -11.10 18.01 -7.05
C GLY A 288 -12.43 18.21 -7.80
N THR A 289 -12.51 17.93 -9.11
CA THR A 289 -13.75 18.04 -9.90
C THR A 289 -14.29 16.69 -10.38
N GLN A 290 -13.43 15.67 -10.46
CA GLN A 290 -13.82 14.27 -10.63
C GLN A 290 -13.43 13.54 -9.35
N PRO A 291 -14.38 13.05 -8.52
CA PRO A 291 -14.02 12.39 -7.29
C PRO A 291 -13.09 11.21 -7.59
N LEU A 292 -12.06 11.02 -6.76
CA LEU A 292 -11.17 9.86 -6.80
C LEU A 292 -11.91 8.53 -6.81
N ARG A 293 -13.22 8.49 -6.51
CA ARG A 293 -14.15 7.35 -6.67
C ARG A 293 -13.95 6.52 -7.94
N GLU A 294 -13.39 7.08 -9.02
CA GLU A 294 -13.16 6.36 -10.28
C GLU A 294 -11.79 5.68 -10.39
N GLY A 295 -10.82 5.99 -9.52
CA GLY A 295 -9.51 5.31 -9.46
C GLY A 295 -8.51 5.62 -10.59
N TYR A 296 -7.30 5.09 -10.46
CA TYR A 296 -6.17 5.30 -11.37
C TYR A 296 -5.54 3.98 -11.84
N ARG A 297 -5.21 3.93 -13.14
CA ARG A 297 -4.39 2.85 -13.72
C ARG A 297 -2.92 3.04 -13.36
N SER A 298 -2.24 1.92 -13.06
CA SER A 298 -0.78 1.85 -12.99
C SER A 298 -0.19 1.01 -14.11
N SER A 299 1.13 1.09 -14.30
CA SER A 299 1.93 0.25 -15.19
C SER A 299 2.34 -1.08 -14.56
N THR A 300 2.00 -1.32 -13.28
CA THR A 300 2.39 -2.55 -12.61
C THR A 300 1.45 -3.68 -13.00
N VAL A 301 1.99 -4.69 -13.66
CA VAL A 301 1.25 -5.91 -14.04
C VAL A 301 1.09 -6.80 -12.81
N CYS A 302 -0.09 -7.41 -12.67
CA CYS A 302 -0.37 -8.37 -11.59
C CYS A 302 -0.66 -9.79 -12.10
N THR A 303 -1.14 -9.92 -13.33
CA THR A 303 -1.43 -11.21 -13.95
C THR A 303 -1.51 -11.05 -15.47
N ALA A 304 -1.31 -12.12 -16.21
CA ALA A 304 -1.54 -12.17 -17.64
C ALA A 304 -1.95 -13.58 -18.05
N GLY A 305 -2.80 -13.68 -19.07
CA GLY A 305 -3.20 -14.95 -19.65
C GLY A 305 -2.77 -15.05 -21.12
N PRO A 306 -2.22 -16.21 -21.54
CA PRO A 306 -1.91 -16.43 -22.95
C PRO A 306 -3.19 -16.50 -23.80
N ALA A 307 -3.06 -16.23 -25.10
CA ALA A 307 -4.14 -16.52 -26.04
C ALA A 307 -4.31 -18.03 -26.16
N THR A 308 -5.53 -18.51 -25.92
CA THR A 308 -5.93 -19.90 -26.20
C THR A 308 -6.92 -19.91 -27.37
N ARG A 309 -7.33 -21.11 -27.80
CA ARG A 309 -8.35 -21.25 -28.86
C ARG A 309 -9.70 -20.62 -28.47
N GLU A 310 -9.97 -20.51 -27.17
CA GLU A 310 -11.25 -20.10 -26.59
C GLU A 310 -11.19 -18.71 -25.92
N ALA A 311 -9.99 -18.21 -25.60
CA ALA A 311 -9.80 -16.92 -24.93
C ALA A 311 -8.69 -16.09 -25.57
N ARG A 312 -8.93 -14.79 -25.75
CA ARG A 312 -7.90 -13.84 -26.17
C ARG A 312 -6.88 -13.64 -25.04
N ALA A 313 -5.64 -13.31 -25.42
CA ALA A 313 -4.64 -12.88 -24.45
C ALA A 313 -5.14 -11.65 -23.68
N TRP A 314 -4.79 -11.57 -22.40
CA TRP A 314 -5.22 -10.50 -21.51
C TRP A 314 -4.13 -10.20 -20.48
N ILE A 315 -4.14 -8.97 -19.96
CA ILE A 315 -3.22 -8.51 -18.92
C ILE A 315 -4.05 -7.83 -17.84
N GLY A 316 -3.85 -8.25 -16.60
CA GLY A 316 -4.34 -7.58 -15.41
C GLY A 316 -3.28 -6.62 -14.87
N GLY A 317 -3.74 -5.44 -14.47
CA GLY A 317 -2.89 -4.40 -13.90
C GLY A 317 -3.35 -4.05 -12.50
N TRP A 318 -2.40 -3.66 -11.66
CA TRP A 318 -2.69 -3.05 -10.38
C TRP A 318 -3.32 -1.68 -10.55
N VAL A 319 -4.34 -1.40 -9.75
CA VAL A 319 -5.07 -0.14 -9.77
C VAL A 319 -5.21 0.42 -8.37
N LEU A 320 -5.22 1.76 -8.27
CA LEU A 320 -5.72 2.44 -7.09
C LEU A 320 -7.22 2.64 -7.31
N GLY A 321 -8.04 1.91 -6.57
CA GLY A 321 -9.49 2.04 -6.58
C GLY A 321 -9.93 3.33 -5.91
N GLY A 322 -11.11 3.82 -6.28
CA GLY A 322 -11.56 5.11 -5.79
C GLY A 322 -12.08 5.16 -4.36
N GLY A 323 -12.20 4.00 -3.72
CA GLY A 323 -12.35 3.90 -2.28
C GLY A 323 -11.02 4.00 -1.53
N GLY A 324 -9.87 3.91 -2.21
CA GLY A 324 -8.54 3.92 -1.60
C GLY A 324 -7.91 2.54 -1.51
N ASP A 325 -8.63 1.51 -1.97
CA ASP A 325 -8.14 0.16 -2.11
C ASP A 325 -7.10 0.06 -3.23
N VAL A 326 -6.19 -0.91 -3.07
CA VAL A 326 -5.24 -1.28 -4.11
C VAL A 326 -5.51 -2.73 -4.44
N SER A 327 -5.79 -2.99 -5.71
CA SER A 327 -6.26 -4.31 -6.15
C SER A 327 -5.73 -4.65 -7.55
N CYS A 328 -5.66 -5.94 -7.83
CA CYS A 328 -5.29 -6.46 -9.14
C CYS A 328 -6.55 -6.60 -10.01
N GLU A 329 -6.61 -5.83 -11.09
CA GLU A 329 -7.78 -5.77 -11.96
C GLU A 329 -7.49 -6.45 -13.30
N ALA A 330 -8.10 -7.63 -13.49
CA ALA A 330 -7.98 -8.44 -14.71
C ALA A 330 -8.92 -7.99 -15.85
N GLN A 331 -9.95 -7.19 -15.53
CA GLN A 331 -11.02 -6.80 -16.43
C GLN A 331 -10.95 -5.30 -16.78
N PRO A 332 -11.71 -4.85 -17.78
CA PRO A 332 -11.33 -3.67 -18.55
C PRO A 332 -12.01 -2.40 -18.06
N MET A 333 -12.22 -2.24 -16.76
CA MET A 333 -12.74 -0.98 -16.22
C MET A 333 -11.80 0.16 -16.66
N PRO A 334 -12.27 1.09 -17.49
CA PRO A 334 -11.40 2.16 -17.96
C PRO A 334 -11.28 3.16 -16.80
N LEU A 335 -10.05 3.45 -16.36
CA LEU A 335 -9.80 4.36 -15.24
C LEU A 335 -9.01 5.59 -15.72
N GLY A 336 -8.86 6.57 -14.82
CA GLY A 336 -8.01 7.72 -15.07
C GLY A 336 -6.54 7.33 -15.26
N VAL A 337 -5.82 8.15 -16.02
CA VAL A 337 -4.37 8.06 -16.21
C VAL A 337 -3.76 9.40 -15.88
N ARG A 338 -2.69 9.37 -15.07
CA ARG A 338 -1.84 10.52 -14.78
C ARG A 338 -0.41 10.10 -15.00
N LEU A 339 0.34 10.87 -15.77
CA LEU A 339 1.69 10.50 -16.14
C LEU A 339 2.70 11.05 -15.13
N VAL A 340 3.79 10.31 -14.97
CA VAL A 340 4.90 10.62 -14.07
C VAL A 340 6.22 10.60 -14.85
N ARG A 341 7.23 11.30 -14.32
CA ARG A 341 8.63 11.26 -14.73
C ARG A 341 9.57 11.41 -13.53
N GLU A 342 10.85 11.14 -13.76
CA GLU A 342 11.93 11.30 -12.78
C GLU A 342 12.42 12.74 -12.64
#